data_AF-A0A3C0G1Z8-F1
#
_entry.id   AF-A0A3C0G1Z8-F1
#
_cell.length_a   1.000
_cell.length_b   1.000
_cell.length_c   1.000
_cell.angle_alpha   90.00
_cell.angle_beta   90.00
_cell.angle_gamma   90.00
#
_symmetry.space_group_name_H-M   'P 1'
#
loop_
_entity.id
_entity.type
_entity.pdbx_description
1 polymer ?
#
loop_
_entity_poly.entity_id
_entity_poly.type
_entity_poly.pdbx_seq_one_letter_code
_entity_poly.pdbx_strand_id
1 'polypeptide(L)' 'MIKIFTKHPNERGMSYGQHLVHALGNSLRLACCSLVLFIHSFLPFIWKDYVSSRLEMKDG' A
#
# COMPACT_ATOMS: atom_id res chain seq x y z
N MET A 1 -11.70 -19.88 15.92
CA MET A 1 -11.16 -19.11 14.77
C MET A 1 -10.03 -19.91 14.14
N ILE A 2 -10.03 -20.11 12.83
CA ILE A 2 -9.00 -20.93 12.16
C ILE A 2 -7.66 -20.19 12.28
N LYS A 3 -6.62 -20.85 12.81
CA LYS A 3 -5.29 -20.26 13.10
C LYS A 3 -4.67 -19.51 11.91
N ILE A 4 -5.04 -19.88 10.68
CA ILE A 4 -4.57 -19.24 9.44
C ILE A 4 -4.94 -17.76 9.36
N PHE A 5 -6.12 -17.36 9.87
CA PHE A 5 -6.59 -15.98 9.80
C PHE A 5 -6.08 -15.11 10.95
N THR A 6 -5.62 -15.69 12.06
CA THR A 6 -5.22 -14.92 13.24
C THR A 6 -3.73 -14.93 13.53
N LYS A 7 -3.00 -15.96 13.08
CA LYS A 7 -1.57 -16.09 13.38
C LYS A 7 -0.78 -14.88 12.88
N HIS A 8 -0.92 -14.56 11.59
CA HIS A 8 -0.20 -13.44 10.98
C HIS A 8 -0.58 -12.06 11.56
N PRO A 9 -1.89 -11.71 11.71
CA PRO A 9 -2.27 -10.47 12.39
C PRO A 9 -1.68 -10.36 13.80
N ASN A 10 -1.77 -11.43 14.60
CA ASN A 10 -1.30 -11.44 15.98
C ASN A 10 0.23 -11.28 16.08
N GLU A 11 1.01 -11.90 15.17
CA GLU A 11 2.47 -11.71 15.07
C GLU A 11 2.86 -10.24 14.80
N ARG A 12 1.92 -9.44 14.29
CA ARG A 12 2.09 -7.99 14.07
C ARG A 12 1.37 -7.13 15.11
N GLY A 13 0.91 -7.74 16.21
CA GLY A 13 0.20 -7.03 17.28
C GLY A 13 -1.19 -6.53 16.88
N MET A 14 -1.80 -7.09 15.84
CA MET A 14 -3.12 -6.69 15.32
C MET A 14 -4.15 -7.80 15.50
N SER A 15 -5.39 -7.42 15.81
CA SER A 15 -6.54 -8.30 15.57
C SER A 15 -6.78 -8.52 14.08
N TYR A 16 -7.53 -9.56 13.71
CA TYR A 16 -7.90 -9.82 12.30
C TYR A 16 -8.56 -8.62 11.62
N GLY A 17 -9.50 -7.96 12.31
CA GLY A 17 -10.19 -6.77 11.77
C GLY A 17 -9.26 -5.58 11.58
N GLN A 18 -8.35 -5.32 12.53
CA GLN A 18 -7.35 -4.26 12.40
C GLN A 18 -6.41 -4.53 11.21
N HIS A 19 -5.97 -5.77 11.05
CA HIS A 19 -5.13 -6.16 9.93
C HIS A 19 -5.86 -6.04 8.59
N LEU A 20 -7.15 -6.42 8.53
CA LEU A 20 -7.98 -6.28 7.34
C LEU A 20 -8.09 -4.82 6.91
N VAL A 21 -8.46 -3.91 7.82
CA VAL A 21 -8.58 -2.47 7.53
C VAL A 21 -7.23 -1.89 7.13
N HIS A 22 -6.15 -2.27 7.81
CA HIS A 22 -4.80 -1.84 7.48
C HIS A 22 -4.37 -2.29 6.06
N ALA A 23 -4.60 -3.55 5.73
CA ALA A 23 -4.28 -4.11 4.42
C ALA A 23 -5.11 -3.48 3.30
N LEU A 24 -6.41 -3.27 3.51
CA LEU A 24 -7.28 -2.59 2.55
C LEU A 24 -6.86 -1.13 2.33
N GLY A 25 -6.50 -0.41 3.41
CA GLY A 25 -5.99 0.95 3.32
C GLY A 25 -4.69 1.04 2.51
N ASN A 26 -3.77 0.11 2.71
CA ASN A 26 -2.54 0.04 1.91
C ASN A 26 -2.82 -0.38 0.46
N SER A 27 -3.75 -1.31 0.23
CA SER A 27 -4.15 -1.73 -1.12
C SER A 27 -4.68 -0.54 -1.94
N LEU A 28 -5.58 0.27 -1.36
CA LEU A 28 -6.09 1.48 -2.03
C LEU A 28 -4.98 2.50 -2.30
N ARG A 29 -4.08 2.74 -1.34
CA ARG A 29 -2.93 3.66 -1.53
C ARG A 29 -2.04 3.20 -2.69
N LEU A 30 -1.73 1.91 -2.76
CA LEU A 30 -0.92 1.34 -3.84
C LEU A 30 -1.64 1.40 -5.19
N ALA A 31 -2.95 1.14 -5.24
CA ALA A 31 -3.75 1.30 -6.45
C ALA A 31 -3.74 2.75 -6.96
N CYS A 32 -3.89 3.74 -6.07
CA CYS A 32 -3.75 5.15 -6.43
C CYS A 32 -2.34 5.48 -6.94
N CYS A 33 -1.29 5.00 -6.29
CA CYS A 33 0.09 5.21 -6.75
C CYS A 33 0.33 4.57 -8.12
N SER A 34 -0.19 3.36 -8.35
CA SER A 34 -0.13 2.68 -9.65
C SER A 34 -0.83 3.48 -10.74
N LEU A 35 -2.02 4.01 -10.48
CA LEU A 35 -2.74 4.86 -11.43
C LEU A 35 -1.96 6.15 -11.74
N VAL A 36 -1.39 6.79 -10.71
CA VAL A 36 -0.58 8.01 -10.89
C VAL A 36 0.67 7.71 -11.73
N LEU A 37 1.42 6.64 -11.45
CA LEU A 37 2.57 6.23 -12.26
C LEU A 37 2.17 5.90 -13.70
N PHE A 38 1.05 5.19 -13.87
CA PHE A 38 0.52 4.88 -15.19
C PHE A 38 0.25 6.15 -15.99
N ILE A 39 -0.46 7.13 -15.43
CA ILE A 39 -0.71 8.41 -16.10
C ILE A 39 0.60 9.17 -16.34
N HIS A 40 1.50 9.23 -15.35
CA HIS A 40 2.79 9.90 -15.44
C HIS A 40 3.68 9.32 -16.55
N SER A 41 3.56 8.01 -16.84
CA SER A 41 4.30 7.38 -17.94
C SER A 41 3.95 7.94 -19.31
N PHE A 42 2.73 8.48 -19.48
CA PHE A 42 2.32 9.22 -20.68
C PHE A 42 2.53 10.73 -20.54
N LEU A 43 2.38 11.26 -19.31
CA LEU A 43 2.43 12.69 -18.98
C LEU A 43 3.48 12.96 -17.89
N PRO A 44 4.79 12.97 -18.22
CA PRO A 44 5.89 12.94 -17.25
C PRO A 44 6.07 14.25 -16.46
N PHE A 45 5.22 15.26 -16.69
CA PHE A 45 5.27 16.54 -16.00
C PHE A 45 4.28 16.65 -14.83
N ILE A 46 3.32 15.73 -14.72
CA ILE A 46 2.31 15.74 -13.64
C ILE A 46 2.76 14.83 -12.49
N TRP A 47 2.55 15.22 -11.23
CA TRP A 47 2.78 14.35 -10.05
C TRP A 47 4.22 13.80 -9.89
N LYS A 48 5.22 14.59 -10.27
CA LYS A 48 6.66 14.22 -10.26
C LYS A 48 7.11 13.50 -8.98
N ASP A 49 6.67 13.99 -7.81
CA ASP A 49 7.09 13.46 -6.50
C ASP A 49 5.95 12.77 -5.73
N TYR A 50 4.79 12.56 -6.36
CA TYR A 50 3.60 12.08 -5.64
C TYR A 50 3.80 10.68 -5.07
N VAL A 51 4.47 9.80 -5.83
CA VAL A 51 4.66 8.40 -5.42
C VAL A 51 5.90 8.25 -4.54
N SER A 52 7.01 8.89 -4.87
CA SER A 52 8.25 8.88 -4.06
C SER A 52 8.08 9.51 -2.68
N SER A 53 7.17 10.47 -2.50
CA SER A 53 6.85 11.05 -1.18
C SER A 53 5.92 10.18 -0.33
N ARG A 54 5.26 9.17 -0.92
CA ARG A 54 4.26 8.32 -0.25
C ARG A 54 4.73 6.88 -0.07
N LEU A 55 5.69 6.45 -0.87
CA LEU A 55 6.37 5.17 -0.76
C LEU A 55 7.85 5.48 -0.54
N GLU A 56 8.43 4.94 0.53
CA GLU A 56 9.89 4.89 0.66
C GLU A 56 10.42 3.97 -0.43
N MET A 57 10.69 4.52 -1.60
CA MET A 57 11.36 3.84 -2.68
C MET A 57 12.85 3.88 -2.37
N LYS A 58 13.43 2.75 -1.98
CA LYS A 58 14.88 2.60 -2.03
C LYS A 58 15.24 2.47 -3.50
N ASP A 59 15.78 3.55 -4.07
CA ASP A 59 16.39 3.51 -5.38
C ASP A 59 17.49 2.44 -5.34
N GLY A 60 17.34 1.42 -6.19
CA GLY A 60 18.26 0.29 -6.31
C GLY A 60 19.48 0.62 -7.14
#